data_AF-A0A9P6TCR5-F1
#
_entry.id   AF-A0A9P6TCR5-F1
#
_cell.length_a   1.000
_cell.length_b   1.000
_cell.length_c   1.000
_cell.angle_alpha   90.00
_cell.angle_beta   90.00
_cell.angle_gamma   90.00
#
_symmetry.space_group_name_H-M   'P 1'
#
loop_
_entity.id
_entity.type
_entity.pdbx_description
1 polymer ?
#
loop_
_entity_poly.entity_id
_entity_poly.type
_entity_poly.pdbx_seq_one_letter_code
_entity_poly.pdbx_strand_id
1 'polypeptide(L)'
;MHRLSIILGLALVSSFAIATQKHSICYNYFLAKDKCVFGSTEHPCKEPKSHTKKACSSGAVFKHSVKHIMHTPVSSPASPSQLKRRYNTTGRTDYVDGGEGTCGNYNTDSQVGVCIWNGLTSGGEPEKAGWLNPGFTKNCGKEVYIQRQGLPHTVKYAPILDSCNFDNTTDPAYGCFQIYVTAALFDMFKPTKHELDTGALYNLTWDFNNLPGSGKPQNAPV
;
A
#
# COMPACT_ATOMS: atom_id res chain seq x y z
N MET A 1 38.40 41.96 -51.82
CA MET A 1 37.14 42.52 -51.30
C MET A 1 36.11 41.39 -51.36
N HIS A 2 36.06 40.52 -50.34
CA HIS A 2 35.02 40.48 -49.30
C HIS A 2 33.59 40.35 -49.81
N ARG A 3 32.97 39.18 -49.57
CA ARG A 3 31.73 39.04 -48.79
C ARG A 3 31.42 37.56 -48.52
N LEU A 4 31.81 37.08 -47.33
CA LEU A 4 31.25 35.89 -46.70
C LEU A 4 29.81 36.22 -46.30
N SER A 5 28.84 35.43 -46.78
CA SER A 5 27.48 35.45 -46.23
C SER A 5 27.34 34.30 -45.24
N ILE A 6 27.28 34.65 -43.96
CA ILE A 6 27.02 33.72 -42.85
C ILE A 6 25.51 33.51 -42.78
N ILE A 7 25.04 32.31 -43.13
CA ILE A 7 23.65 31.90 -42.90
C ILE A 7 23.57 31.36 -41.48
N LEU A 8 22.95 32.12 -40.58
CA LEU A 8 22.70 31.78 -39.19
C LEU A 8 21.50 30.82 -39.14
N GLY A 9 21.77 29.52 -38.97
CA GLY A 9 20.73 28.51 -38.78
C GLY A 9 20.15 28.57 -37.36
N LEU A 10 18.90 29.00 -37.23
CA LEU A 10 18.14 28.85 -35.98
C LEU A 10 17.84 27.35 -35.75
N ALA A 11 18.53 26.76 -34.79
CA ALA A 11 18.15 25.45 -34.24
C ALA A 11 16.89 25.62 -33.39
N LEU A 12 15.74 25.18 -33.92
CA LEU A 12 14.51 24.97 -33.15
C LEU A 12 14.75 23.81 -32.17
N VAL A 13 15.14 24.14 -30.93
CA VAL A 13 15.19 23.17 -29.84
C VAL A 13 13.74 22.89 -29.43
N SER A 14 13.15 21.83 -30.00
CA SER A 14 11.83 21.36 -29.59
C SER A 14 11.94 20.83 -28.16
N SER A 15 11.48 21.62 -27.19
CA SER A 15 11.35 21.18 -25.81
C SER A 15 10.22 20.15 -25.75
N PHE A 16 10.57 18.86 -25.82
CA PHE A 16 9.64 17.81 -25.42
C PHE A 16 9.34 18.02 -23.93
N ALA A 17 8.20 18.64 -23.64
CA ALA A 17 7.64 18.64 -22.30
C ALA A 17 7.31 17.18 -21.98
N ILE A 18 8.18 16.50 -21.23
CA ILE A 18 7.88 15.19 -20.67
C ILE A 18 6.68 15.42 -19.76
N ALA A 19 5.50 14.95 -20.17
CA ALA A 19 4.33 14.94 -19.31
C ALA A 19 4.71 14.14 -18.06
N THR A 20 4.92 14.84 -16.95
CA THR A 20 5.24 14.18 -15.69
C THR A 20 4.04 13.31 -15.35
N GLN A 21 4.25 11.98 -15.31
CA GLN A 21 3.17 11.09 -14.92
C GLN A 21 2.68 11.52 -13.54
N LYS A 22 1.40 11.87 -13.48
CA LYS A 22 0.79 12.36 -12.25
C LYS A 22 0.57 11.21 -11.28
N HIS A 23 0.16 10.06 -11.81
CA HIS A 23 -0.26 8.90 -11.05
C HIS A 23 0.39 7.59 -11.49
N SER A 24 0.76 6.75 -10.53
CA SER A 24 1.34 5.41 -10.76
C SER A 24 0.33 4.42 -11.38
N ILE A 25 0.80 3.28 -11.90
CA ILE A 25 -0.08 2.24 -12.46
C ILE A 25 -1.08 1.76 -11.41
N CYS A 26 -0.63 1.55 -10.17
CA CYS A 26 -1.51 1.08 -9.11
C CYS A 26 -2.53 2.11 -8.70
N TYR A 27 -2.15 3.39 -8.62
CA TYR A 27 -3.11 4.47 -8.41
C TYR A 27 -4.22 4.41 -9.48
N ASN A 28 -3.82 4.34 -10.76
CA ASN A 28 -4.77 4.29 -11.87
C ASN A 28 -5.61 3.00 -11.89
N TYR A 29 -5.02 1.87 -11.51
CA TYR A 29 -5.72 0.59 -11.37
C TYR A 29 -6.85 0.70 -10.35
N PHE A 30 -6.59 1.23 -9.15
CA PHE A 30 -7.63 1.43 -8.14
C PHE A 30 -8.63 2.50 -8.57
N LEU A 31 -8.19 3.61 -9.16
CA LEU A 31 -9.12 4.61 -9.69
C LEU A 31 -10.06 4.02 -10.75
N ALA A 32 -9.57 3.16 -11.64
CA ALA A 32 -10.39 2.52 -12.65
C ALA A 32 -11.34 1.48 -12.06
N LYS A 33 -10.83 0.60 -11.18
CA LYS A 33 -11.56 -0.52 -10.56
C LYS A 33 -12.58 -0.06 -9.54
N ASP A 34 -12.15 0.80 -8.62
CA ASP A 34 -12.88 1.16 -7.40
C ASP A 34 -13.51 2.55 -7.47
N LYS A 35 -13.19 3.34 -8.51
CA LYS A 35 -13.58 4.75 -8.67
C LYS A 35 -13.04 5.68 -7.60
N CYS A 36 -12.06 5.19 -6.83
CA CYS A 36 -11.36 5.91 -5.78
C CYS A 36 -10.06 5.17 -5.45
N VAL A 37 -9.18 5.83 -4.70
CA VAL A 37 -7.92 5.29 -4.18
C VAL A 37 -7.90 5.52 -2.67
N PHE A 38 -7.70 4.45 -1.89
CA PHE A 38 -7.63 4.57 -0.44
C PHE A 38 -6.41 5.41 -0.03
N GLY A 39 -6.59 6.24 0.99
CA GLY A 39 -5.57 7.18 1.45
C GLY A 39 -5.23 8.32 0.48
N SER A 40 -5.81 8.39 -0.73
CA SER A 40 -5.52 9.49 -1.66
C SER A 40 -6.19 10.79 -1.23
N THR A 41 -5.52 11.92 -1.48
CA THR A 41 -6.09 13.26 -1.33
C THR A 41 -6.88 13.73 -2.55
N GLU A 42 -6.60 13.17 -3.74
CA GLU A 42 -7.23 13.61 -4.98
C GLU A 42 -8.51 12.82 -5.31
N HIS A 43 -8.48 11.50 -5.12
CA HIS A 43 -9.61 10.62 -5.38
C HIS A 43 -9.91 9.72 -4.16
N PRO A 44 -10.16 10.28 -2.96
CA PRO A 44 -10.33 9.50 -1.74
C PRO A 44 -11.53 8.54 -1.82
N CYS A 45 -11.34 7.32 -1.33
CA CYS A 45 -12.46 6.42 -1.07
C CYS A 45 -13.31 6.93 0.11
N LYS A 46 -14.64 6.82 -0.02
CA LYS A 46 -15.56 7.13 1.07
C LYS A 46 -15.51 6.00 2.10
N GLU A 47 -15.27 6.33 3.35
CA GLU A 47 -15.44 5.39 4.47
C GLU A 47 -16.90 4.89 4.51
N PRO A 48 -17.14 3.61 4.81
CA PRO A 48 -18.44 3.18 5.30
C PRO A 48 -18.77 4.04 6.52
N LYS A 49 -19.91 4.75 6.50
CA LYS A 49 -20.35 5.53 7.65
C LYS A 49 -20.35 4.61 8.88
N SER A 50 -19.46 4.87 9.84
CA SER A 50 -19.51 4.22 11.14
C SER A 50 -20.90 4.48 11.71
N HIS A 51 -21.75 3.45 11.75
CA HIS A 51 -22.94 3.53 12.57
C HIS A 51 -22.43 3.64 14.00
N THR A 52 -22.47 4.85 14.55
CA THR A 52 -22.36 5.11 15.98
C THR A 52 -23.40 4.23 16.67
N LYS A 53 -22.97 3.04 17.11
CA LYS A 53 -23.76 2.25 18.04
C LYS A 53 -23.90 3.14 19.28
N LYS A 54 -25.12 3.60 19.55
CA LYS A 54 -25.47 4.16 20.86
C LYS A 54 -24.91 3.22 21.93
N ALA A 55 -24.18 3.77 22.89
CA ALA A 55 -23.67 3.02 24.01
C ALA A 55 -24.80 2.17 24.62
N CYS A 56 -24.57 0.87 24.76
CA CYS A 56 -25.48 0.00 25.48
C CYS A 56 -25.47 0.45 26.94
N SER A 57 -26.52 1.15 27.37
CA SER A 57 -26.84 1.33 28.78
C SER A 57 -27.30 -0.03 29.32
N SER A 58 -26.53 -0.59 30.26
CA SER A 58 -26.92 -1.76 31.03
C SER A 58 -28.12 -1.39 31.91
N GLY A 59 -29.33 -1.63 31.42
CA GLY A 59 -30.59 -1.41 32.11
C GLY A 59 -31.42 -2.69 32.17
N ALA A 60 -31.69 -3.12 33.40
CA ALA A 60 -32.74 -4.03 33.85
C ALA A 60 -32.63 -5.54 33.54
N VAL A 61 -32.50 -6.29 34.65
CA VAL A 61 -32.83 -7.70 34.85
C VAL A 61 -34.29 -7.97 34.49
N PHE A 62 -34.59 -8.96 33.64
CA PHE A 62 -35.89 -9.67 33.64
C PHE A 62 -35.78 -11.16 33.26
N LYS A 63 -36.76 -11.90 33.79
CA LYS A 63 -36.80 -13.32 34.15
C LYS A 63 -37.15 -14.26 32.98
N HIS A 64 -36.82 -15.54 33.18
CA HIS A 64 -37.11 -16.74 32.36
C HIS A 64 -38.52 -16.82 31.71
N SER A 65 -38.61 -17.38 30.49
CA SER A 65 -39.40 -18.61 30.17
C SER A 65 -39.09 -19.13 28.75
N VAL A 66 -39.52 -20.36 28.47
CA VAL A 66 -38.93 -21.38 27.58
C VAL A 66 -39.66 -21.54 26.22
N LYS A 67 -38.94 -22.11 25.23
CA LYS A 67 -39.35 -22.82 23.98
C LYS A 67 -39.75 -21.98 22.76
N HIS A 68 -38.91 -22.01 21.72
CA HIS A 68 -39.18 -22.71 20.45
C HIS A 68 -37.88 -22.88 19.63
N ILE A 69 -37.69 -24.09 19.09
CA ILE A 69 -36.58 -24.48 18.22
C ILE A 69 -36.90 -23.99 16.80
N MET A 70 -36.01 -23.21 16.19
CA MET A 70 -35.85 -23.19 14.74
C MET A 70 -34.40 -22.88 14.35
N HIS A 71 -33.85 -23.75 13.50
CA HIS A 71 -32.48 -23.78 13.02
C HIS A 71 -32.13 -22.56 12.15
N THR A 72 -30.96 -21.95 12.38
CA THR A 72 -29.96 -21.41 11.40
C THR A 72 -28.90 -20.60 12.16
N PRO A 73 -27.69 -20.40 11.59
CA PRO A 73 -26.44 -20.56 12.31
C PRO A 73 -26.13 -19.39 13.25
N VAL A 74 -25.39 -19.73 14.30
CA VAL A 74 -24.78 -18.85 15.30
C VAL A 74 -24.15 -17.63 14.62
N SER A 75 -24.91 -16.53 14.55
CA SER A 75 -24.35 -15.19 14.38
C SER A 75 -23.70 -14.81 15.71
N SER A 76 -22.44 -15.23 15.89
CA SER A 76 -21.60 -14.77 16.97
C SER A 76 -21.10 -13.33 16.69
N PRO A 77 -20.76 -12.57 17.74
CA PRO A 77 -21.06 -11.15 17.85
C PRO A 77 -20.12 -10.26 17.04
N ALA A 78 -20.71 -9.21 16.48
CA ALA A 78 -20.03 -8.13 15.77
C ALA A 78 -18.87 -7.54 16.61
N SER A 79 -17.63 -7.79 16.14
CA SER A 79 -16.38 -7.28 16.69
C SER A 79 -16.02 -5.90 16.10
N PRO A 80 -15.09 -5.15 16.71
CA PRO A 80 -14.98 -3.70 16.57
C PRO A 80 -14.40 -3.32 15.20
N SER A 81 -15.14 -2.47 14.46
CA SER A 81 -14.68 -1.68 13.32
C SER A 81 -13.61 -2.35 12.44
N GLN A 82 -13.97 -3.42 11.73
CA GLN A 82 -13.18 -3.82 10.56
C GLN A 82 -13.26 -2.66 9.54
N LEU A 83 -12.17 -1.92 9.39
CA LEU A 83 -11.96 -1.05 8.23
C LEU A 83 -11.99 -1.95 6.99
N LYS A 84 -13.17 -2.08 6.41
CA LYS A 84 -13.47 -3.05 5.34
C LYS A 84 -13.18 -2.39 3.99
N ARG A 85 -11.91 -2.50 3.57
CA ARG A 85 -11.29 -2.46 2.22
C ARG A 85 -9.93 -1.77 2.34
N ARG A 86 -8.88 -2.57 2.23
CA ARG A 86 -7.45 -2.23 2.33
C ARG A 86 -6.69 -3.18 1.38
N TYR A 87 -5.39 -2.97 1.15
CA TYR A 87 -4.60 -3.86 0.30
C TYR A 87 -4.25 -5.14 1.06
N ASN A 88 -4.99 -6.22 0.78
CA ASN A 88 -4.70 -7.53 1.33
C ASN A 88 -3.70 -8.26 0.43
N THR A 89 -2.60 -8.72 1.00
CA THR A 89 -1.68 -9.60 0.28
C THR A 89 -2.38 -10.92 -0.03
N THR A 90 -2.15 -11.44 -1.23
CA THR A 90 -2.67 -12.74 -1.67
C THR A 90 -1.57 -13.79 -1.81
N GLY A 91 -0.30 -13.37 -1.84
CA GLY A 91 0.86 -14.23 -1.84
C GLY A 91 1.70 -14.10 -0.56
N ARG A 92 2.88 -14.71 -0.58
CA ARG A 92 3.91 -14.57 0.45
C ARG A 92 4.42 -13.13 0.54
N THR A 93 4.83 -12.71 1.72
CA THR A 93 5.55 -11.46 1.98
C THR A 93 6.94 -11.80 2.50
N ASP A 94 7.93 -11.69 1.62
CA ASP A 94 9.33 -12.00 1.95
C ASP A 94 10.01 -10.89 2.73
N TYR A 95 11.17 -11.21 3.30
CA TYR A 95 12.10 -10.17 3.72
C TYR A 95 12.95 -9.71 2.51
N VAL A 96 13.30 -8.43 2.48
CA VAL A 96 14.20 -7.86 1.46
C VAL A 96 15.66 -7.93 1.91
N ASP A 97 16.60 -8.09 0.99
CA ASP A 97 18.03 -8.29 1.31
C ASP A 97 18.77 -7.01 1.78
N GLY A 98 18.20 -5.82 1.55
CA GLY A 98 18.87 -4.54 1.81
C GLY A 98 19.88 -4.16 0.72
N GLY A 99 20.58 -3.05 0.92
CA GLY A 99 21.50 -2.44 -0.05
C GLY A 99 20.91 -1.22 -0.74
N GLU A 100 21.44 -0.89 -1.92
CA GLU A 100 20.99 0.26 -2.72
C GLU A 100 19.62 -0.03 -3.32
N GLY A 101 18.59 0.60 -2.76
CA GLY A 101 17.22 0.51 -3.25
C GLY A 101 16.77 1.75 -4.01
N THR A 102 15.53 1.70 -4.47
CA THR A 102 14.85 2.77 -5.22
C THR A 102 14.77 4.08 -4.44
N CYS A 103 14.68 4.03 -3.10
CA CYS A 103 14.65 5.20 -2.24
C CYS A 103 16.00 5.49 -1.55
N GLY A 104 17.06 4.81 -1.98
CA GLY A 104 18.41 4.89 -1.44
C GLY A 104 18.81 3.65 -0.62
N ASN A 105 20.02 3.69 -0.08
CA ASN A 105 20.60 2.57 0.65
C ASN A 105 19.92 2.31 2.01
N TYR A 106 19.66 1.04 2.32
CA TYR A 106 19.13 0.62 3.62
C TYR A 106 19.70 -0.73 4.09
N ASN A 107 19.75 -0.94 5.40
CA ASN A 107 20.11 -2.20 6.02
C ASN A 107 18.85 -2.91 6.55
N THR A 108 18.54 -4.08 5.99
CA THR A 108 17.30 -4.82 6.29
C THR A 108 17.19 -5.30 7.74
N ASP A 109 18.32 -5.63 8.37
CA ASP A 109 18.36 -6.17 9.74
C ASP A 109 18.10 -5.10 10.81
N SER A 110 18.39 -3.84 10.50
CA SER A 110 18.34 -2.73 11.47
C SER A 110 17.31 -1.65 11.14
N GLN A 111 16.86 -1.55 9.89
CA GLN A 111 15.90 -0.53 9.47
C GLN A 111 14.53 -1.15 9.20
N VAL A 112 13.50 -0.61 9.84
CA VAL A 112 12.11 -0.93 9.55
C VAL A 112 11.72 -0.29 8.22
N GLY A 113 11.15 -1.09 7.31
CA GLY A 113 10.67 -0.59 6.04
C GLY A 113 9.98 -1.64 5.20
N VAL A 114 9.50 -1.20 4.04
CA VAL A 114 8.84 -2.04 3.06
C VAL A 114 9.34 -1.75 1.66
N CYS A 115 9.15 -2.73 0.77
CA CYS A 115 9.13 -2.48 -0.65
C CYS A 115 7.77 -2.80 -1.26
N ILE A 116 7.37 -2.01 -2.24
CA ILE A 116 6.09 -2.11 -2.92
C ILE A 116 6.32 -2.33 -4.42
N TRP A 117 5.28 -2.69 -5.17
CA TRP A 117 5.48 -3.19 -6.53
C TRP A 117 6.16 -2.19 -7.46
N ASN A 118 7.20 -2.66 -8.15
CA ASN A 118 7.99 -1.88 -9.09
C ASN A 118 7.27 -1.57 -10.41
N GLY A 119 6.28 -2.40 -10.75
CA GLY A 119 5.48 -2.24 -11.96
C GLY A 119 5.90 -3.17 -13.08
N LEU A 120 5.72 -2.71 -14.31
CA LEU A 120 5.83 -3.58 -15.48
C LEU A 120 7.28 -3.84 -15.92
N THR A 121 8.22 -3.01 -15.49
CA THR A 121 9.64 -3.14 -15.77
C THR A 121 10.45 -2.83 -14.51
N SER A 122 11.65 -3.40 -14.43
CA SER A 122 12.67 -3.02 -13.44
C SER A 122 13.40 -1.72 -13.79
N GLY A 123 13.08 -1.12 -14.94
CA GLY A 123 13.70 0.11 -15.42
C GLY A 123 13.17 1.37 -14.73
N GLY A 124 13.82 2.50 -15.04
CA GLY A 124 13.46 3.82 -14.53
C GLY A 124 12.43 4.55 -15.36
N GLU A 125 11.58 3.84 -16.12
CA GLU A 125 10.51 4.49 -16.89
C GLU A 125 9.36 4.86 -15.96
N PRO A 126 9.11 6.15 -15.70
CA PRO A 126 8.09 6.57 -14.74
C PRO A 126 6.72 6.00 -15.07
N GLU A 127 6.34 5.99 -16.36
CA GLU A 127 5.04 5.53 -16.84
C GLU A 127 4.75 4.05 -16.58
N LYS A 128 5.79 3.26 -16.30
CA LYS A 128 5.70 1.82 -16.02
C LYS A 128 5.72 1.50 -14.51
N ALA A 129 5.80 2.51 -13.65
CA ALA A 129 5.88 2.32 -12.21
C ALA A 129 4.59 1.73 -11.64
N GLY A 130 4.72 0.67 -10.83
CA GLY A 130 3.62 0.02 -10.12
C GLY A 130 3.04 0.97 -9.08
N TRP A 131 3.64 0.98 -7.90
CA TRP A 131 3.52 2.09 -6.95
C TRP A 131 4.76 2.98 -6.92
N LEU A 132 5.92 2.42 -7.26
CA LEU A 132 7.22 3.04 -7.12
C LEU A 132 8.18 2.41 -8.14
N ASN A 133 9.05 3.17 -8.77
CA ASN A 133 10.24 2.63 -9.44
C ASN A 133 11.33 3.73 -9.52
N PRO A 134 12.52 3.48 -10.07
CA PRO A 134 13.57 4.49 -10.15
C PRO A 134 13.18 5.76 -10.93
N GLY A 135 12.20 5.68 -11.84
CA GLY A 135 11.67 6.84 -12.57
C GLY A 135 10.55 7.59 -11.85
N PHE A 136 9.86 6.91 -10.93
CA PHE A 136 8.71 7.42 -10.18
C PHE A 136 8.94 7.17 -8.68
N THR A 137 9.69 8.08 -8.05
CA THR A 137 10.12 7.94 -6.65
C THR A 137 9.23 8.70 -5.66
N LYS A 138 8.11 9.28 -6.12
CA LYS A 138 7.25 10.17 -5.30
C LYS A 138 6.64 9.48 -4.07
N ASN A 139 6.60 8.14 -4.05
CA ASN A 139 6.12 7.36 -2.90
C ASN A 139 7.23 6.98 -1.91
N CYS A 140 8.51 7.30 -2.18
CA CYS A 140 9.61 7.06 -1.26
C CYS A 140 9.42 7.76 0.09
N GLY A 141 9.74 7.06 1.17
CA GLY A 141 9.68 7.58 2.53
C GLY A 141 8.26 7.80 3.09
N LYS A 142 7.21 7.68 2.27
CA LYS A 142 5.83 7.71 2.78
C LYS A 142 5.62 6.53 3.72
N GLU A 143 4.93 6.81 4.82
CA GLU A 143 4.62 5.80 5.82
C GLU A 143 3.38 5.02 5.39
N VAL A 144 3.48 3.69 5.46
CA VAL A 144 2.35 2.76 5.37
C VAL A 144 2.03 2.22 6.75
N TYR A 145 0.80 1.75 6.94
CA TYR A 145 0.46 0.87 8.06
C TYR A 145 0.25 -0.54 7.53
N ILE A 146 0.67 -1.54 8.30
CA ILE A 146 0.58 -2.96 7.95
C ILE A 146 0.09 -3.72 9.17
N GLN A 147 -0.78 -4.69 8.99
CA GLN A 147 -1.24 -5.58 10.05
C GLN A 147 -1.46 -7.00 9.52
N ARG A 148 -1.54 -7.97 10.43
CA ARG A 148 -2.10 -9.27 10.11
C ARG A 148 -3.59 -9.13 9.77
N GLN A 149 -4.05 -9.84 8.75
CA GLN A 149 -5.46 -9.89 8.37
C GLN A 149 -6.30 -10.35 9.56
N GLY A 150 -7.39 -9.62 9.83
CA GLY A 150 -8.29 -9.92 10.94
C GLY A 150 -7.79 -9.60 12.35
N LEU A 151 -6.53 -9.16 12.52
CA LEU A 151 -5.94 -8.87 13.85
C LEU A 151 -5.52 -7.40 13.96
N PRO A 152 -6.46 -6.47 14.22
CA PRO A 152 -6.20 -5.02 14.23
C PRO A 152 -5.23 -4.54 15.31
N HIS A 153 -4.93 -5.37 16.32
CA HIS A 153 -3.94 -5.06 17.37
C HIS A 153 -2.49 -5.29 16.90
N THR A 154 -2.28 -5.83 15.69
CA THR A 154 -0.95 -6.15 15.15
C THR A 154 -0.35 -5.05 14.27
N VAL A 155 -1.00 -3.88 14.21
CA VAL A 155 -0.59 -2.78 13.33
C VAL A 155 0.86 -2.36 13.61
N LYS A 156 1.63 -2.23 12.53
CA LYS A 156 2.96 -1.63 12.45
C LYS A 156 2.92 -0.49 11.44
N TYR A 157 3.83 0.45 11.60
CA TYR A 157 4.03 1.55 10.66
C TYR A 157 5.46 1.48 10.13
N ALA A 158 5.62 1.67 8.83
CA ALA A 158 6.91 1.54 8.17
C ALA A 158 7.00 2.49 6.97
N PRO A 159 8.17 3.09 6.71
CA PRO A 159 8.42 3.83 5.49
C PRO A 159 8.58 2.91 4.28
N ILE A 160 8.22 3.39 3.10
CA ILE A 160 8.58 2.77 1.82
C ILE A 160 10.05 3.06 1.52
N LEU A 161 10.86 2.01 1.43
CA LEU A 161 12.31 2.08 1.20
C LEU A 161 12.72 1.64 -0.22
N ASP A 162 11.90 0.81 -0.86
CA ASP A 162 12.30 0.21 -2.13
C ASP A 162 11.11 -0.20 -3.01
N SER A 163 11.42 -0.62 -4.23
CA SER A 163 10.49 -1.25 -5.15
C SER A 163 10.85 -2.72 -5.38
N CYS A 164 9.85 -3.60 -5.51
CA CYS A 164 10.02 -5.04 -5.67
C CYS A 164 9.19 -5.60 -6.82
N ASN A 165 9.69 -6.65 -7.47
CA ASN A 165 9.09 -7.26 -8.67
C ASN A 165 8.07 -8.37 -8.38
N PHE A 166 8.01 -8.89 -7.14
CA PHE A 166 7.05 -9.91 -6.68
C PHE A 166 6.88 -11.06 -7.69
N ASP A 167 7.92 -11.88 -7.83
CA ASP A 167 7.99 -13.00 -8.77
C ASP A 167 7.89 -12.58 -10.25
N ASN A 168 8.43 -11.39 -10.58
CA ASN A 168 8.35 -10.78 -11.91
C ASN A 168 6.91 -10.62 -12.43
N THR A 169 5.96 -10.36 -11.54
CA THR A 169 4.57 -10.14 -11.94
C THR A 169 4.43 -8.89 -12.80
N THR A 170 3.58 -8.98 -13.81
CA THR A 170 3.14 -7.85 -14.64
C THR A 170 1.66 -7.53 -14.43
N ASP A 171 0.98 -8.24 -13.52
CA ASP A 171 -0.44 -8.09 -13.25
C ASP A 171 -0.69 -7.08 -12.12
N PRO A 172 -1.29 -5.90 -12.39
CA PRO A 172 -1.65 -4.94 -11.36
C PRO A 172 -2.62 -5.50 -10.31
N ALA A 173 -3.48 -6.47 -10.66
CA ALA A 173 -4.41 -7.07 -9.71
C ALA A 173 -3.70 -7.93 -8.64
N TYR A 174 -2.47 -8.36 -8.92
CA TYR A 174 -1.59 -8.99 -7.95
C TYR A 174 -0.60 -7.97 -7.38
N GLY A 175 0.25 -7.37 -8.21
CA GLY A 175 1.36 -6.52 -7.79
C GLY A 175 0.94 -5.36 -6.89
N CYS A 176 -0.15 -4.65 -7.22
CA CYS A 176 -0.58 -3.49 -6.43
C CYS A 176 -1.05 -3.80 -5.01
N PHE A 177 -1.30 -5.07 -4.70
CA PHE A 177 -1.67 -5.54 -3.37
C PHE A 177 -0.50 -6.08 -2.57
N GLN A 178 0.65 -6.32 -3.21
CA GLN A 178 1.78 -7.01 -2.61
C GLN A 178 2.77 -6.05 -1.97
N ILE A 179 3.44 -6.56 -0.94
CA ILE A 179 4.41 -5.84 -0.12
C ILE A 179 5.40 -6.85 0.44
N TYR A 180 6.70 -6.55 0.34
CA TYR A 180 7.73 -7.22 1.14
C TYR A 180 8.20 -6.29 2.24
N VAL A 181 8.79 -6.86 3.29
CA VAL A 181 9.17 -6.15 4.51
C VAL A 181 10.67 -6.27 4.73
N THR A 182 11.28 -5.39 5.52
CA THR A 182 12.65 -5.64 6.00
C THR A 182 12.68 -6.74 7.06
N ALA A 183 13.85 -7.36 7.29
CA ALA A 183 14.02 -8.36 8.35
C ALA A 183 13.66 -7.80 9.74
N ALA A 184 14.04 -6.55 10.01
CA ALA A 184 13.65 -5.85 11.24
C ALA A 184 12.12 -5.78 11.41
N LEU A 185 11.37 -5.50 10.34
CA LEU A 185 9.91 -5.44 10.40
C LEU A 185 9.27 -6.85 10.46
N PHE A 186 9.86 -7.83 9.78
CA PHE A 186 9.46 -9.23 9.88
C PHE A 186 9.44 -9.71 11.33
N ASP A 187 10.51 -9.45 12.08
CA ASP A 187 10.63 -9.83 13.49
C ASP A 187 9.61 -9.12 14.39
N MET A 188 9.29 -7.85 14.09
CA MET A 188 8.27 -7.09 14.83
C MET A 188 6.88 -7.73 14.74
N PHE A 189 6.60 -8.52 13.69
CA PHE A 189 5.36 -9.27 13.53
C PHE A 189 5.33 -10.59 14.30
N LYS A 190 6.41 -10.94 15.02
CA LYS A 190 6.54 -12.18 15.81
C LYS A 190 6.16 -13.38 14.94
N PRO A 191 6.97 -13.68 13.91
CA PRO A 191 6.64 -14.70 12.91
C PRO A 191 6.35 -16.05 13.57
N THR A 192 5.40 -16.79 13.01
CA THR A 192 5.14 -18.16 13.45
C THR A 192 6.31 -19.07 13.07
N LYS A 193 6.35 -20.29 13.62
CA LYS A 193 7.35 -21.29 13.23
C LYS A 193 7.37 -21.52 11.71
N HIS A 194 6.21 -21.65 11.09
CA HIS A 194 6.11 -21.82 9.63
C HIS A 194 6.71 -20.64 8.87
N GLU A 195 6.46 -19.41 9.34
CA GLU A 195 6.96 -18.19 8.70
C GLU A 195 8.47 -18.04 8.84
N LEU A 196 9.01 -18.43 10.01
CA LEU A 196 10.45 -18.55 10.21
C LEU A 196 11.06 -19.60 9.27
N ASP A 197 10.41 -20.76 9.15
CA ASP A 197 10.89 -21.86 8.31
C ASP A 197 10.86 -21.49 6.81
N THR A 198 9.89 -20.68 6.36
CA THR A 198 9.77 -20.24 4.95
C THR A 198 10.42 -18.89 4.64
N GLY A 199 10.80 -18.13 5.66
CA GLY A 199 11.31 -16.77 5.52
C GLY A 199 10.28 -15.75 5.01
N ALA A 200 8.99 -15.97 5.31
CA ALA A 200 7.91 -15.16 4.74
C ALA A 200 6.72 -14.99 5.69
N LEU A 201 6.12 -13.80 5.72
CA LEU A 201 4.83 -13.55 6.36
C LEU A 201 3.70 -13.86 5.39
N TYR A 202 2.54 -14.22 5.96
CA TYR A 202 1.33 -14.44 5.19
C TYR A 202 0.17 -13.60 5.71
N ASN A 203 -0.81 -13.37 4.82
CA ASN A 203 -2.08 -12.72 5.12
C ASN A 203 -1.90 -11.37 5.81
N LEU A 204 -1.19 -10.45 5.15
CA LEU A 204 -1.05 -9.07 5.60
C LEU A 204 -2.12 -8.20 4.96
N THR A 205 -2.43 -7.11 5.65
CA THR A 205 -3.23 -6.01 5.15
C THR A 205 -2.42 -4.74 5.33
N TRP A 206 -2.26 -3.95 4.28
CA TRP A 206 -1.55 -2.68 4.34
C TRP A 206 -2.27 -1.58 3.55
N ASP A 207 -1.88 -0.33 3.82
CA ASP A 207 -2.26 0.85 3.04
C ASP A 207 -1.35 2.02 3.41
N PHE A 208 -1.39 3.08 2.60
CA PHE A 208 -0.75 4.35 2.92
C PHE A 208 -1.33 4.95 4.20
N ASN A 209 -0.47 5.48 5.07
CA ASN A 209 -0.89 6.08 6.33
C ASN A 209 -1.40 7.51 6.15
N ASN A 210 -2.46 7.65 5.34
CA ASN A 210 -3.25 8.86 5.18
C ASN A 210 -4.75 8.54 5.31
N LEU A 211 -5.10 7.77 6.35
CA LEU A 211 -6.50 7.47 6.66
C LEU A 211 -7.27 8.77 7.01
N PRO A 212 -8.57 8.85 6.73
CA PRO A 212 -9.38 10.00 7.11
C PRO A 212 -9.22 10.32 8.60
N GLY A 213 -8.86 11.56 8.91
CA GLY A 213 -8.63 12.01 10.28
C GLY A 213 -7.23 11.70 10.84
N SER A 214 -6.34 11.05 10.10
CA SER A 214 -4.95 10.82 10.54
C SER A 214 -4.10 12.08 10.54
N GLY A 215 -4.50 13.11 9.76
CA GLY A 215 -3.73 14.35 9.61
C GLY A 215 -2.40 14.17 8.88
N LYS A 216 -2.26 13.12 8.04
CA LYS A 216 -1.00 12.76 7.36
C LYS A 216 -1.09 12.80 5.81
N PRO A 217 -1.50 13.94 5.20
CA PRO A 217 -1.63 14.04 3.74
C PRO A 217 -0.33 13.82 2.98
N GLN A 218 0.84 14.02 3.61
CA GLN A 218 2.14 13.71 3.03
C GLN A 218 2.31 12.23 2.66
N ASN A 219 1.58 11.34 3.34
CA ASN A 219 1.60 9.91 3.06
C ASN A 219 0.57 9.50 1.99
N ALA A 220 -0.18 10.41 1.38
CA ALA A 220 -1.15 10.04 0.35
C ALA A 220 -0.46 9.35 -0.85
N PRO A 221 -1.01 8.25 -1.38
CA PRO A 221 -0.48 7.63 -2.59
C PRO A 221 -0.60 8.57 -3.78
N VAL A 222 0.39 8.47 -4.66
CA VAL A 222 0.37 9.03 -6.00
C VAL A 222 0.58 7.95 -7.05
#